data_AF-A0A1M7ZQA5-F1
#
_entry.id   AF-A0A1M7ZQA5-F1
#
_cell.length_a   1.000
_cell.length_b   1.000
_cell.length_c   1.000
_cell.angle_alpha   90.00
_cell.angle_beta   90.00
_cell.angle_gamma   90.00
#
_symmetry.space_group_name_H-M   'P 1'
#
loop_
_entity.id
_entity.type
_entity.pdbx_description
1 polymer ?
#
loop_
_entity_poly.entity_id
_entity_poly.type
_entity_poly.pdbx_seq_one_letter_code
_entity_poly.pdbx_strand_id
1 'polypeptide(L)'
;MRPNPKGREVGFARHITLTSAGAGHPLHAGRSASFDAPAVHMDEVADRPPGMTVTATNAVSDVQAAEIRHGSGVFWGVQYHPEYDFTDVVATLERYRPILLAEGFAASEDDIDRLTGDLTALAAAPGRRDIAWRYGLGPSLTEPDVRLTELRNWIECQVRPAAGERGRG
;
A
#
# COMPACT_ATOMS: atom_id res chain seq x y z
N MET A 1 8.60 -2.84 16.19
CA MET A 1 7.63 -3.61 15.37
C MET A 1 7.25 -4.85 16.14
N ARG A 2 6.01 -5.32 15.97
CA ARG A 2 5.51 -6.57 16.57
C ARG A 2 4.68 -7.33 15.52
N PRO A 3 4.52 -8.66 15.66
CA PRO A 3 3.53 -9.39 14.88
C PRO A 3 2.15 -8.75 15.05
N ASN A 4 1.46 -8.48 13.95
CA ASN A 4 0.16 -7.85 14.00
C ASN A 4 -0.88 -8.82 14.61
N PRO A 5 -1.52 -8.49 15.75
CA PRO A 5 -2.51 -9.37 16.38
C PRO A 5 -3.76 -9.57 15.51
N LYS A 6 -4.01 -8.70 14.53
CA LYS A 6 -5.12 -8.81 13.57
C LYS A 6 -4.77 -9.62 12.32
N GLY A 7 -3.56 -10.15 12.24
CA GLY A 7 -3.06 -10.92 11.11
C GLY A 7 -2.29 -10.09 10.09
N ARG A 8 -1.80 -10.76 9.04
CA ARG A 8 -1.03 -10.14 7.96
C ARG A 8 -1.93 -9.59 6.86
N GLU A 9 -1.36 -8.70 6.05
CA GLU A 9 -1.90 -8.37 4.73
C GLU A 9 -0.92 -8.90 3.68
N VAL A 10 -1.45 -9.67 2.72
CA VAL A 10 -0.68 -10.27 1.63
C VAL A 10 -1.46 -10.16 0.33
N GLY A 11 -0.80 -9.67 -0.70
CA GLY A 11 -1.42 -9.31 -1.98
C GLY A 11 -1.95 -7.88 -1.95
N PHE A 12 -3.00 -7.62 -1.18
CA PHE A 12 -3.64 -6.30 -1.12
C PHE A 12 -4.06 -5.93 0.31
N ALA A 13 -3.74 -4.71 0.72
CA ALA A 13 -4.36 -4.06 1.86
C ALA A 13 -5.68 -3.40 1.40
N ARG A 14 -6.77 -3.71 2.09
CA ARG A 14 -8.12 -3.28 1.71
C ARG A 14 -8.63 -2.15 2.58
N HIS A 15 -9.43 -1.27 1.97
CA HIS A 15 -10.13 -0.18 2.64
C HIS A 15 -9.21 0.70 3.51
N ILE A 16 -8.01 0.99 3.00
CA ILE A 16 -7.12 1.97 3.61
C ILE A 16 -7.84 3.30 3.59
N THR A 17 -8.10 3.84 4.77
CA THR A 17 -8.93 5.03 4.97
C THR A 17 -8.10 6.13 5.60
N LEU A 18 -8.16 7.31 5.00
CA LEU A 18 -7.48 8.50 5.50
C LEU A 18 -8.06 8.92 6.85
N THR A 19 -7.19 9.25 7.79
CA THR A 19 -7.61 9.88 9.05
C THR A 19 -7.99 11.35 8.81
N SER A 20 -8.56 12.01 9.82
CA SER A 20 -8.76 13.47 9.77
C SER A 20 -7.45 14.23 9.51
N ALA A 21 -6.34 13.76 10.07
CA ALA A 21 -5.01 14.31 9.81
C ALA A 21 -4.52 14.00 8.38
N GLY A 22 -4.89 12.84 7.83
CA GLY A 22 -4.52 12.44 6.48
C GLY A 22 -5.28 13.14 5.35
N ALA A 23 -6.54 13.52 5.58
CA ALA A 23 -7.40 14.09 4.54
C ALA A 23 -6.86 15.39 3.91
N GLY A 24 -6.10 16.19 4.68
CA GLY A 24 -5.42 17.40 4.19
C GLY A 24 -3.90 17.24 4.03
N HIS A 25 -3.38 16.02 4.18
CA HIS A 25 -1.94 15.80 4.22
C HIS A 25 -1.35 15.71 2.81
N PRO A 26 -0.23 16.41 2.50
CA PRO A 26 0.33 16.43 1.15
C PRO A 26 0.70 15.06 0.58
N LEU A 27 1.10 14.10 1.42
CA LEU A 27 1.31 12.68 1.04
C LEU A 27 0.13 12.10 0.24
N HIS A 28 -1.10 12.47 0.61
CA HIS A 28 -2.35 11.91 0.07
C HIS A 28 -3.06 12.83 -0.91
N ALA A 29 -2.40 13.92 -1.37
CA ALA A 29 -3.01 14.84 -2.32
C ALA A 29 -3.46 14.09 -3.58
N GLY A 30 -4.75 14.20 -3.92
CA GLY A 30 -5.36 13.50 -5.05
C GLY A 30 -5.83 12.06 -4.77
N ARG A 31 -5.62 11.52 -3.55
CA ARG A 31 -6.21 10.24 -3.15
C ARG A 31 -7.70 10.37 -2.82
N SER A 32 -8.42 9.27 -3.07
CA SER A 32 -9.75 9.08 -2.48
C SER A 32 -9.64 8.87 -0.96
N ALA A 33 -10.69 9.22 -0.22
CA ALA A 33 -10.72 9.08 1.24
C ALA A 33 -10.55 7.61 1.70
N SER A 34 -10.93 6.65 0.86
CA SER A 34 -10.65 5.23 1.04
C SER A 34 -10.13 4.63 -0.27
N PHE A 35 -9.16 3.73 -0.19
CA PHE A 35 -8.52 3.08 -1.33
C PHE A 35 -7.93 1.72 -0.95
N ASP A 36 -7.56 0.94 -1.96
CA ASP A 36 -6.80 -0.30 -1.80
C ASP A 36 -5.39 -0.12 -2.36
N ALA A 37 -4.42 -0.85 -1.81
CA ALA A 37 -3.03 -0.85 -2.29
C ALA A 37 -2.40 -2.24 -2.18
N PRO A 38 -1.37 -2.57 -2.99
CA PRO A 38 -0.60 -3.79 -2.80
C PRO A 38 0.02 -3.81 -1.40
N ALA A 39 0.04 -4.96 -0.74
CA ALA A 39 0.64 -5.07 0.60
C ALA A 39 1.25 -6.46 0.82
N VAL A 40 2.38 -6.49 1.53
CA VAL A 40 3.01 -7.70 2.03
C VAL A 40 3.71 -7.41 3.35
N HIS A 41 2.95 -7.47 4.44
CA HIS A 41 3.52 -7.27 5.77
C HIS A 41 2.85 -8.15 6.83
N MET A 42 3.70 -8.67 7.72
CA MET A 42 3.30 -9.46 8.89
C MET A 42 3.26 -8.60 10.17
N ASP A 43 4.11 -7.57 10.21
CA ASP A 43 4.29 -6.73 11.39
C ASP A 43 3.53 -5.41 11.27
N GLU A 44 3.21 -4.83 12.42
CA GLU A 44 2.70 -3.46 12.55
C GLU A 44 3.62 -2.59 13.42
N VAL A 45 3.44 -1.28 13.30
CA VAL A 45 4.06 -0.30 14.20
C VAL A 45 3.40 -0.42 15.58
N ALA A 46 4.10 -1.09 16.50
CA ALA A 46 3.61 -1.35 17.86
C ALA A 46 3.48 -0.08 18.71
N ASP A 47 4.47 0.81 18.61
CA ASP A 47 4.56 2.04 19.41
C ASP A 47 4.61 3.25 18.49
N ARG A 48 3.76 4.25 18.77
CA ARG A 48 3.75 5.53 18.05
C ARG A 48 4.85 6.41 18.66
N PRO A 49 6.00 6.63 17.99
CA PRO A 49 7.04 7.48 18.53
C PRO A 49 6.53 8.93 18.66
N PRO A 50 7.13 9.73 19.57
CA PRO A 50 6.85 11.16 19.64
C PRO A 50 7.00 11.82 18.26
N GLY A 51 6.04 12.70 17.92
CA GLY A 51 6.04 13.37 16.62
C GLY A 51 5.46 12.55 15.45
N MET A 52 4.94 11.34 15.71
CA MET A 52 4.18 10.59 14.70
C MET A 52 2.75 11.10 14.57
N THR A 53 2.35 11.38 13.33
CA THR A 53 0.96 11.65 12.93
C THR A 53 0.50 10.56 11.98
N VAL A 54 -0.47 9.74 12.42
CA VAL A 54 -1.06 8.69 11.58
C VAL A 54 -2.02 9.33 10.57
N THR A 55 -1.78 9.09 9.29
CA THR A 55 -2.54 9.70 8.19
C THR A 55 -3.46 8.71 7.49
N ALA A 56 -3.24 7.40 7.63
CA ALA A 56 -4.16 6.38 7.14
C ALA A 56 -4.17 5.13 8.04
N THR A 57 -5.30 4.43 8.06
CA THR A 57 -5.53 3.19 8.84
C THR A 57 -6.44 2.24 8.06
N ASN A 58 -6.52 0.97 8.46
CA ASN A 58 -7.62 0.09 8.04
C ASN A 58 -7.99 -0.89 9.17
N ALA A 59 -8.84 -1.87 8.87
CA ALA A 59 -9.27 -2.86 9.85
C ALA A 59 -8.10 -3.70 10.40
N VAL A 60 -7.05 -3.92 9.60
CA VAL A 60 -5.92 -4.81 9.94
C VAL A 60 -4.78 -4.05 10.61
N SER A 61 -4.46 -2.83 10.20
CA SER A 61 -3.38 -2.02 10.77
C SER A 61 -3.86 -0.64 11.20
N ASP A 62 -3.54 -0.28 12.45
CA ASP A 62 -3.81 1.04 13.01
C ASP A 62 -2.85 2.11 12.45
N VAL A 63 -1.83 1.72 11.68
CA VAL A 63 -0.89 2.62 11.00
C VAL A 63 -0.63 2.07 9.60
N GLN A 64 -1.42 2.54 8.62
CA GLN A 64 -1.19 2.27 7.20
C GLN A 64 -0.27 3.33 6.56
N ALA A 65 -0.36 4.57 7.04
CA ALA A 65 0.53 5.66 6.64
C ALA A 65 0.73 6.63 7.81
N ALA A 66 1.92 7.24 7.87
CA ALA A 66 2.24 8.23 8.88
C ALA A 66 3.29 9.25 8.42
N GLU A 67 3.21 10.45 8.98
CA GLU A 67 4.33 11.39 9.05
C GLU A 67 5.02 11.22 10.41
N ILE A 68 6.35 11.26 10.43
CA ILE A 68 7.15 11.27 11.65
C ILE A 68 8.09 12.48 11.59
N ARG A 69 7.99 13.35 12.59
CA ARG A 69 8.88 14.51 12.73
C ARG A 69 9.92 14.26 13.81
N HIS A 70 11.18 14.50 13.51
CA HIS A 70 12.26 14.42 14.48
C HIS A 70 13.34 15.48 14.19
N GLY A 71 13.54 16.41 15.13
CA GLY A 71 14.38 17.58 14.93
C GLY A 71 13.86 18.43 13.76
N SER A 72 14.73 18.75 12.79
CA SER A 72 14.37 19.41 11.54
C SER A 72 13.91 18.44 10.44
N GLY A 73 13.94 17.13 10.69
CA GLY A 73 13.60 16.11 9.70
C GLY A 73 12.11 15.76 9.69
N VAL A 74 11.59 15.53 8.49
CA VAL A 74 10.24 15.00 8.24
C VAL A 74 10.36 13.71 7.43
N PHE A 75 9.76 12.64 7.93
CA PHE A 75 9.69 11.34 7.25
C PHE A 75 8.23 10.99 6.96
N TRP A 76 7.95 10.54 5.75
CA TRP A 76 6.66 9.97 5.36
C TRP A 76 6.84 8.48 5.09
N GLY A 77 6.00 7.66 5.70
CA GLY A 77 6.03 6.21 5.54
C GLY A 77 4.65 5.62 5.31
N VAL A 78 4.62 4.54 4.54
CA VAL A 78 3.43 3.72 4.26
C VAL A 78 3.76 2.25 4.56
N GLN A 79 2.77 1.46 4.98
CA GLN A 79 2.91 0.01 5.18
C GLN A 79 2.56 -0.81 3.92
N TYR A 80 1.90 -0.18 2.96
CA TYR A 80 1.59 -0.75 1.66
C TYR A 80 2.66 -0.38 0.61
N HIS A 81 2.61 -1.05 -0.53
CA HIS A 81 3.58 -0.93 -1.63
C HIS A 81 2.93 -0.24 -2.84
N PRO A 82 2.81 1.10 -2.86
CA PRO A 82 2.29 1.82 -4.02
C PRO A 82 3.17 1.62 -5.28
N GLU A 83 4.44 1.23 -5.11
CA GLU A 83 5.37 0.91 -6.19
C GLU A 83 5.09 -0.44 -6.86
N TYR A 84 4.40 -1.37 -6.20
CA TYR A 84 4.13 -2.70 -6.76
C TYR A 84 3.04 -2.64 -7.82
N ASP A 85 3.25 -3.33 -8.93
CA ASP A 85 2.20 -3.64 -9.89
C ASP A 85 1.66 -5.08 -9.72
N PHE A 86 0.76 -5.51 -10.59
CA PHE A 86 0.19 -6.86 -10.50
C PHE A 86 1.22 -7.98 -10.72
N THR A 87 2.30 -7.72 -11.46
CA THR A 87 3.41 -8.67 -11.63
C THR A 87 4.14 -8.88 -10.30
N ASP A 88 4.40 -7.79 -9.57
CA ASP A 88 5.04 -7.86 -8.24
C ASP A 88 4.13 -8.57 -7.22
N VAL A 89 2.83 -8.30 -7.28
CA VAL A 89 1.83 -8.99 -6.45
C VAL A 89 1.81 -10.48 -6.77
N VAL A 90 1.82 -10.87 -8.05
CA VAL A 90 1.89 -12.28 -8.45
C VAL A 90 3.15 -12.94 -7.88
N ALA A 91 4.33 -12.34 -8.10
CA ALA A 91 5.58 -12.88 -7.57
C ALA A 91 5.56 -13.03 -6.03
N THR A 92 4.89 -12.10 -5.35
CA THR A 92 4.67 -12.18 -3.90
C THR A 92 3.76 -13.38 -3.54
N LEU A 93 2.60 -13.50 -4.17
CA LEU A 93 1.67 -14.61 -3.88
C LEU A 93 2.32 -15.98 -4.14
N GLU A 94 3.06 -16.11 -5.23
CA GLU A 94 3.85 -17.29 -5.58
C GLU A 94 4.85 -17.65 -4.47
N ARG A 95 5.63 -16.67 -4.01
CA ARG A 95 6.63 -16.85 -2.95
C ARG A 95 6.00 -17.25 -1.62
N TYR A 96 4.81 -16.72 -1.32
CA TYR A 96 4.12 -16.93 -0.04
C TYR A 96 3.10 -18.09 -0.07
N ARG A 97 3.02 -18.88 -1.16
CA ARG A 97 2.10 -20.03 -1.31
C ARG A 97 1.90 -20.88 -0.06
N PRO A 98 2.97 -21.40 0.60
CA PRO A 98 2.78 -22.23 1.79
C PRO A 98 2.08 -21.50 2.94
N ILE A 99 2.36 -20.20 3.08
CA ILE A 99 1.75 -19.34 4.10
C ILE A 99 0.29 -19.05 3.77
N LEU A 100 -0.02 -18.78 2.49
CA LEU A 100 -1.39 -18.53 2.04
C LEU A 100 -2.33 -19.71 2.36
N LEU A 101 -1.85 -20.94 2.14
CA LEU A 101 -2.58 -22.16 2.49
C LEU A 101 -2.67 -22.36 4.01
N ALA A 102 -1.54 -22.23 4.71
CA ALA A 102 -1.48 -22.48 6.16
C ALA A 102 -2.34 -21.50 6.98
N GLU A 103 -2.45 -20.24 6.53
CA GLU A 103 -3.21 -19.20 7.20
C GLU A 103 -4.63 -19.02 6.63
N GLY A 104 -5.04 -19.83 5.66
CA GLY A 104 -6.41 -19.84 5.13
C GLY A 104 -6.75 -18.67 4.19
N PHE A 105 -5.74 -18.01 3.61
CA PHE A 105 -5.94 -17.04 2.53
C PHE A 105 -6.32 -17.71 1.19
N ALA A 106 -6.03 -19.00 1.04
CA ALA A 106 -6.48 -19.83 -0.08
C ALA A 106 -6.85 -21.23 0.43
N ALA A 107 -7.86 -21.87 -0.16
CA ALA A 107 -8.28 -23.21 0.25
C ALA A 107 -7.47 -24.33 -0.44
N SER A 108 -6.87 -24.03 -1.60
CA SER A 108 -6.06 -24.97 -2.37
C SER A 108 -5.01 -24.24 -3.22
N GLU A 109 -4.04 -25.00 -3.74
CA GLU A 109 -3.08 -24.47 -4.72
C GLU A 109 -3.79 -23.96 -5.99
N ASP A 110 -4.86 -24.65 -6.43
CA ASP A 110 -5.67 -24.22 -7.58
C ASP A 110 -6.31 -22.84 -7.38
N ASP A 111 -6.66 -22.46 -6.14
CA ASP A 111 -7.16 -21.12 -5.85
C ASP A 111 -6.07 -20.06 -6.02
N ILE A 112 -4.84 -20.38 -5.62
CA ILE A 112 -3.70 -19.49 -5.79
C ILE A 112 -3.36 -19.37 -7.28
N ASP A 113 -3.33 -20.48 -8.02
CA ASP A 113 -3.07 -20.50 -9.47
C ASP A 113 -4.09 -19.67 -10.24
N ARG A 114 -5.37 -19.76 -9.86
CA ARG A 114 -6.45 -18.97 -10.46
C ARG A 114 -6.26 -17.48 -10.18
N LEU A 115 -5.95 -17.13 -8.93
CA LEU A 115 -5.71 -15.75 -8.53
C LEU A 115 -4.48 -15.17 -9.27
N THR A 116 -3.35 -15.87 -9.27
CA THR A 116 -2.12 -15.39 -9.92
C THR A 116 -2.31 -15.32 -11.43
N GLY A 117 -2.97 -16.29 -12.05
CA GLY A 117 -3.32 -16.26 -13.48
C GLY A 117 -4.21 -15.06 -13.85
N ASP A 118 -5.24 -14.77 -13.04
CA ASP A 118 -6.11 -13.61 -13.25
C ASP A 118 -5.35 -12.27 -13.08
N LEU A 119 -4.46 -12.18 -12.09
CA LEU A 119 -3.63 -10.98 -11.88
C LEU A 119 -2.58 -10.80 -12.99
N THR A 120 -1.99 -11.88 -13.50
CA THR A 120 -1.13 -11.83 -14.70
C THR A 120 -1.92 -11.35 -15.92
N ALA A 121 -3.16 -11.80 -16.10
CA ALA A 121 -4.02 -11.31 -17.17
C ALA A 121 -4.37 -9.82 -17.01
N LEU A 122 -4.57 -9.34 -15.78
CA LEU A 122 -4.75 -7.91 -15.50
C LEU A 122 -3.47 -7.09 -15.75
N ALA A 123 -2.30 -7.62 -15.42
CA ALA A 123 -1.02 -6.97 -15.72
C ALA A 123 -0.85 -6.76 -17.24
N ALA A 124 -1.21 -7.76 -18.04
CA ALA A 124 -1.16 -7.69 -19.50
C ALA A 124 -2.28 -6.82 -20.10
N ALA A 125 -3.46 -6.81 -19.49
CA ALA A 125 -4.63 -6.09 -19.96
C ALA A 125 -5.41 -5.45 -18.80
N PRO A 126 -5.01 -4.24 -18.33
CA PRO A 126 -5.63 -3.58 -17.18
C PRO A 126 -7.13 -3.27 -17.34
N GLY A 127 -7.62 -3.22 -18.58
CA GLY A 127 -9.03 -3.02 -18.92
C GLY A 127 -9.94 -4.24 -18.72
N ARG A 128 -9.42 -5.38 -18.23
CA ARG A 128 -10.19 -6.61 -17.97
C ARG A 128 -11.17 -6.46 -16.80
N ARG A 129 -12.28 -5.78 -17.07
CA ARG A 129 -13.34 -5.47 -16.10
C ARG A 129 -13.95 -6.71 -15.46
N ASP A 130 -14.01 -7.83 -16.17
CA ASP A 130 -14.49 -9.11 -15.65
C ASP A 130 -13.63 -9.61 -14.46
N ILE A 131 -12.31 -9.45 -14.55
CA ILE A 131 -11.37 -9.83 -13.49
C ILE A 131 -11.37 -8.76 -12.38
N ALA A 132 -11.25 -7.49 -12.74
CA ALA A 132 -11.25 -6.40 -11.76
C ALA A 132 -12.53 -6.40 -10.91
N TRP A 133 -13.69 -6.65 -11.52
CA TRP A 133 -14.96 -6.77 -10.80
C TRP A 133 -15.00 -7.98 -9.87
N ARG A 134 -14.50 -9.16 -10.32
CA ARG A 134 -14.47 -10.39 -9.51
C ARG A 134 -13.75 -10.20 -8.17
N TYR A 135 -12.65 -9.46 -8.17
CA TYR A 135 -11.81 -9.24 -6.98
C TYR A 135 -11.96 -7.85 -6.36
N GLY A 136 -12.92 -7.05 -6.83
CA GLY A 136 -13.13 -5.68 -6.36
C GLY A 136 -11.88 -4.80 -6.47
N LEU A 137 -11.13 -4.89 -7.57
CA LEU A 137 -9.91 -4.11 -7.79
C LEU A 137 -10.28 -2.79 -8.47
N GLY A 138 -10.05 -1.67 -7.77
CA GLY A 138 -10.36 -0.34 -8.25
C GLY A 138 -9.17 0.38 -8.91
N PRO A 139 -9.39 1.64 -9.34
CA PRO A 139 -8.36 2.49 -9.96
C PRO A 139 -7.08 2.63 -9.15
N SER A 140 -7.15 2.60 -7.82
CA SER A 140 -5.98 2.68 -6.95
C SER A 140 -4.98 1.54 -7.14
N LEU A 141 -5.40 0.44 -7.78
CA LEU A 141 -4.56 -0.71 -8.15
C LEU A 141 -4.33 -0.77 -9.66
N THR A 142 -5.38 -0.56 -10.46
CA THR A 142 -5.37 -0.78 -11.92
C THR A 142 -4.78 0.37 -12.72
N GLU A 143 -4.79 1.60 -12.18
CA GLU A 143 -4.28 2.79 -12.86
C GLU A 143 -2.95 3.24 -12.23
N PRO A 144 -1.81 3.14 -12.93
CA PRO A 144 -0.50 3.47 -12.36
C PRO A 144 -0.42 4.89 -11.80
N ASP A 145 -1.03 5.87 -12.48
CA ASP A 145 -1.01 7.25 -12.03
C ASP A 145 -1.78 7.51 -10.73
N VAL A 146 -2.78 6.67 -10.44
CA VAL A 146 -3.49 6.70 -9.16
C VAL A 146 -2.71 5.89 -8.13
N ARG A 147 -2.19 4.71 -8.52
CA ARG A 147 -1.42 3.82 -7.64
C ARG A 147 -0.16 4.49 -7.07
N LEU A 148 0.56 5.25 -7.89
CA LEU A 148 1.84 5.90 -7.53
C LEU A 148 1.68 7.26 -6.82
N THR A 149 0.46 7.61 -6.37
CA THR A 149 0.16 8.95 -5.82
C THR A 149 1.12 9.37 -4.71
N GLU A 150 1.38 8.51 -3.72
CA GLU A 150 2.24 8.86 -2.58
C GLU A 150 3.69 9.12 -3.00
N LEU A 151 4.22 8.33 -3.94
CA LEU A 151 5.58 8.49 -4.45
C LEU A 151 5.71 9.80 -5.24
N ARG A 152 4.72 10.10 -6.09
CA ARG A 152 4.67 11.36 -6.83
C ARG A 152 4.66 12.55 -5.86
N ASN A 153 3.77 12.51 -4.86
CA ASN A 153 3.64 13.56 -3.86
C ASN A 153 4.91 13.73 -3.02
N TRP A 154 5.56 12.63 -2.65
CA TRP A 154 6.84 12.66 -1.94
C TRP A 154 7.94 13.35 -2.75
N ILE A 155 8.07 13.04 -4.04
CA ILE A 155 9.05 13.70 -4.92
C ILE A 155 8.79 15.21 -5.00
N GLU A 156 7.53 15.60 -5.23
CA GLU A 156 7.16 17.00 -5.39
C GLU A 156 7.27 17.81 -4.09
N CYS A 157 6.88 17.25 -2.95
CA CYS A 157 6.83 17.97 -1.69
C CYS A 157 8.10 17.89 -0.84
N GLN A 158 8.86 16.79 -0.92
CA GLN A 158 10.03 16.57 -0.04
C GLN A 158 11.35 16.62 -0.82
N VAL A 159 11.41 16.03 -2.02
CA VAL A 159 12.68 15.89 -2.75
C VAL A 159 13.05 17.16 -3.52
N ARG A 160 12.14 17.66 -4.38
CA ARG A 160 12.43 18.85 -5.21
C ARG A 160 12.76 20.10 -4.39
N PRO A 161 12.02 20.45 -3.32
CA PRO A 161 12.33 21.63 -2.51
C PRO A 161 13.70 21.52 -1.84
N ALA A 162 14.00 20.36 -1.23
CA ALA A 162 15.28 20.12 -0.55
C ALA A 162 16.48 20.11 -1.52
N ALA A 163 16.29 19.72 -2.79
CA ALA A 163 17.32 19.82 -3.82
C ALA A 163 17.64 21.28 -4.21
N GLY A 164 16.61 22.14 -4.28
CA GLY A 164 16.76 23.57 -4.56
C GLY A 164 17.47 24.35 -3.44
N GLU A 165 17.30 23.92 -2.19
CA GLU A 165 17.98 24.50 -1.03
C GLU A 165 19.47 24.13 -0.98
N ARG A 166 19.82 22.88 -1.36
CA ARG A 166 21.21 22.41 -1.38
C ARG A 166 22.05 22.95 -2.54
N GLY A 167 21.44 23.33 -3.66
CA GLY A 167 22.13 23.94 -4.81
C GLY A 167 22.46 25.44 -4.65
N ARG A 168 22.08 26.04 -3.52
CA ARG A 168 22.33 27.46 -3.20
C ARG A 168 23.38 27.66 -2.09
N GLY A 169 24.05 26.58 -1.68
CA GLY A 169 25.15 26.59 -0.70
C GLY A 169 26.51 26.56 -1.36
#